data_AF-A0A1R1L8J6-F1
#
_entry.id   AF-A0A1R1L8J6-F1
#
_cell.length_a   1.000
_cell.length_b   1.000
_cell.length_c   1.000
_cell.angle_alpha   90.00
_cell.angle_beta   90.00
_cell.angle_gamma   90.00
#
_symmetry.space_group_name_H-M   'P 1'
#
loop_
_entity.id
_entity.type
_entity.pdbx_description
1 polymer ?
#
loop_
_entity_poly.entity_id
_entity_poly.type
_entity_poly.pdbx_seq_one_letter_code
_entity_poly.pdbx_strand_id
1 'polypeptide(L)'
;MRIALFIFIMCVLASFVKAALTALPQENANGSMTGLITVASWAGVVLVANDGIRSKERLLVLVRRICWLGAAYSALGLLQFVTGQNLVDAVATPGLSSVGQGAVDTRGGFIRPEATARHALEFASVLSMTFALALFLAQKSSRSVAQRWTPAALTFAAAVVSLTRSALLGIVSVLVVLFPSWDRRMRRAVAVAALIGITGALALAPSLASTVRAMFNPEDPSLVSRTSSYDIVGSYVAASPWWGRGLGTLDRSYHIFDNQYIGLLIQIGVIGLAAFLGVVLTAAATGMAQRRDADPDLAALGPALSAAVVSGALLFAFFDAFYFPQSVGLLFLVVGLCGALRNLHRADRPGRMQGMHVAEPSVRRWSAVLARRWYVALAVCLAAIPIAAAARSVPGVYYTEFDVRFEAPPRATRSNPLRTEAPMIVGFAAIVQRMYVGSHPNYPIRPTSAPLFGTGARSAQAVYLPDAGGQWQTNFNTPAIRVEVVGDSPDAVLARSRGIASTLTSLAKVPQDAIGVRAGARIETARQAAGDVVVSEQRVRTSYAVAATSALAVGVALGLSGLTDHVVWRRPRGVRRRQQ
;
A
#
# COMPACT_ATOMS: atom_id res chain seq x y z
N MET A 1 -6.19 -19.22 8.23
CA MET A 1 -5.56 -18.69 7.01
C MET A 1 -6.52 -18.54 5.84
N ARG A 2 -6.99 -19.64 5.20
CA ARG A 2 -7.87 -19.57 4.01
C ARG A 2 -9.07 -18.62 4.16
N ILE A 3 -9.76 -18.66 5.29
CA ILE A 3 -10.92 -17.80 5.57
C ILE A 3 -10.53 -16.31 5.63
N ALA A 4 -9.44 -15.98 6.33
CA ALA A 4 -8.96 -14.59 6.44
C ALA A 4 -8.54 -14.04 5.07
N LEU A 5 -7.82 -14.84 4.28
CA LEU A 5 -7.44 -14.49 2.91
C LEU A 5 -8.68 -14.29 2.03
N PHE A 6 -9.66 -15.18 2.13
CA PHE A 6 -10.91 -15.08 1.39
C PHE A 6 -11.66 -13.78 1.71
N ILE A 7 -11.83 -13.44 3.00
CA ILE A 7 -12.47 -12.18 3.42
C ILE A 7 -11.72 -10.97 2.85
N PHE A 8 -10.39 -10.97 2.90
CA PHE A 8 -9.58 -9.91 2.31
C PHE A 8 -9.82 -9.75 0.80
N ILE A 9 -9.82 -10.84 0.03
CA ILE A 9 -10.10 -10.82 -1.41
C ILE A 9 -11.51 -10.27 -1.69
N MET A 10 -12.51 -10.65 -0.89
CA MET A 10 -13.87 -10.14 -1.04
C MET A 10 -13.95 -8.63 -0.78
N CYS A 11 -13.20 -8.10 0.20
CA CYS A 11 -13.13 -6.67 0.46
C CYS A 11 -12.46 -5.91 -0.69
N VAL A 12 -11.38 -6.46 -1.25
CA VAL A 12 -10.71 -5.88 -2.43
C VAL A 12 -11.65 -5.87 -3.64
N LEU A 13 -12.45 -6.93 -3.83
CA LEU A 13 -13.43 -7.00 -4.91
C LEU A 13 -14.57 -5.98 -4.73
N ALA A 14 -15.07 -5.80 -3.50
CA ALA A 14 -16.05 -4.76 -3.20
C ALA A 14 -15.50 -3.34 -3.44
N SER A 15 -14.25 -3.10 -3.05
CA SER A 15 -13.53 -1.86 -3.37
C SER A 15 -13.38 -1.64 -4.88
N PHE A 16 -13.11 -2.71 -5.64
CA PHE A 16 -13.06 -2.63 -7.11
C PHE A 16 -14.42 -2.30 -7.73
N VAL A 17 -15.53 -2.81 -7.19
CA VAL A 17 -16.88 -2.39 -7.63
C VAL A 17 -17.04 -0.87 -7.45
N LYS A 18 -16.63 -0.31 -6.30
CA LYS A 18 -16.66 1.13 -6.05
C LYS A 18 -15.77 1.90 -7.04
N ALA A 19 -14.58 1.40 -7.35
CA ALA A 19 -13.69 1.99 -8.36
C ALA A 19 -14.29 1.97 -9.77
N ALA A 20 -14.96 0.88 -10.15
CA ALA A 20 -15.63 0.76 -11.45
C ALA A 20 -16.85 1.70 -11.57
N LEU A 21 -17.51 2.00 -10.46
CA LEU A 21 -18.64 2.95 -10.38
C LEU A 21 -18.21 4.41 -10.15
N THR A 22 -16.90 4.68 -10.15
CA THR A 22 -16.35 6.04 -10.00
C THR A 22 -15.68 6.43 -11.31
N ALA A 23 -15.88 7.67 -11.75
CA ALA A 23 -15.17 8.20 -12.91
C ALA A 23 -13.69 8.34 -12.53
N LEU A 24 -12.83 7.64 -13.26
CA LEU A 24 -11.39 7.59 -12.98
C LEU A 24 -10.62 7.83 -14.27
N PRO A 25 -9.48 8.53 -14.22
CA PRO A 25 -8.55 8.56 -15.33
C PRO A 25 -8.16 7.14 -15.74
N GLN A 26 -7.86 6.95 -17.03
CA GLN A 26 -7.59 5.62 -17.59
C GLN A 26 -6.44 4.89 -16.86
N GLU A 27 -5.44 5.63 -16.41
CA GLU A 27 -4.31 5.09 -15.64
C GLU A 27 -4.77 4.48 -14.30
N ASN A 28 -5.59 5.19 -13.52
CA ASN A 28 -6.16 4.70 -12.27
C ASN A 28 -7.13 3.54 -12.49
N ALA A 29 -7.91 3.61 -13.57
CA ALA A 29 -8.81 2.54 -13.99
C ALA A 29 -8.02 1.24 -14.30
N ASN A 30 -6.91 1.34 -15.03
CA ASN A 30 -6.01 0.21 -15.29
C ASN A 30 -5.32 -0.26 -14.01
N GLY A 31 -4.86 0.68 -13.17
CA GLY A 31 -4.26 0.41 -11.87
C GLY A 31 -5.17 -0.44 -10.97
N SER A 32 -6.48 -0.18 -10.98
CA SER A 32 -7.45 -1.00 -10.24
C SER A 32 -7.54 -2.46 -10.72
N MET A 33 -7.39 -2.70 -12.02
CA MET A 33 -7.37 -4.06 -12.58
C MET A 33 -6.07 -4.78 -12.26
N THR A 34 -4.94 -4.09 -12.38
CA THR A 34 -3.62 -4.58 -11.97
C THR A 34 -3.61 -4.93 -10.48
N GLY A 35 -4.29 -4.13 -9.64
CA GLY A 35 -4.51 -4.42 -8.23
C GLY A 35 -5.19 -5.78 -7.99
N LEU A 36 -6.25 -6.11 -8.74
CA LEU A 36 -6.90 -7.43 -8.64
C LEU A 36 -5.97 -8.58 -9.03
N ILE A 37 -5.25 -8.45 -10.14
CA ILE A 37 -4.29 -9.46 -10.62
C ILE A 37 -3.19 -9.67 -9.57
N THR A 38 -2.72 -8.59 -8.97
CA THR A 38 -1.65 -8.60 -7.97
C THR A 38 -2.11 -9.31 -6.70
N VAL A 39 -3.31 -9.02 -6.20
CA VAL A 39 -3.90 -9.73 -5.06
C VAL A 39 -4.15 -11.21 -5.38
N ALA A 40 -4.59 -11.54 -6.59
CA ALA A 40 -4.74 -12.93 -7.03
C ALA A 40 -3.40 -13.68 -7.05
N SER A 41 -2.32 -13.03 -7.50
CA SER A 41 -0.95 -13.58 -7.47
C SER A 41 -0.50 -13.89 -6.04
N TRP A 42 -0.65 -12.94 -5.11
CA TRP A 42 -0.30 -13.14 -3.70
C TRP A 42 -1.18 -14.20 -3.03
N ALA A 43 -2.47 -14.24 -3.35
CA ALA A 43 -3.37 -15.28 -2.88
C ALA A 43 -2.92 -16.67 -3.35
N GLY A 44 -2.47 -16.79 -4.61
CA GLY A 44 -1.86 -18.01 -5.15
C GLY A 44 -0.66 -18.47 -4.32
N VAL A 45 0.27 -17.56 -4.01
CA VAL A 45 1.44 -17.85 -3.16
C VAL A 45 1.02 -18.37 -1.78
N VAL A 46 0.07 -17.69 -1.12
CA VAL A 46 -0.44 -18.12 0.20
C VAL A 46 -1.07 -19.50 0.12
N LEU A 47 -1.92 -19.76 -0.87
CA LEU A 47 -2.64 -21.03 -1.00
C LEU A 47 -1.70 -22.19 -1.32
N VAL A 48 -0.75 -21.99 -2.24
CA VAL A 48 0.27 -22.99 -2.59
C VAL A 48 1.15 -23.31 -1.39
N ALA A 49 1.59 -22.30 -0.63
CA ALA A 49 2.37 -22.54 0.59
C ALA A 49 1.53 -23.24 1.67
N ASN A 50 0.32 -22.74 1.95
CA ASN A 50 -0.58 -23.27 2.99
C ASN A 50 -1.01 -24.72 2.75
N ASP A 51 -1.27 -25.10 1.49
CA ASP A 51 -1.84 -26.42 1.12
C ASP A 51 -0.84 -27.38 0.46
N GLY A 52 0.20 -26.85 -0.19
CA GLY A 52 1.18 -27.65 -0.95
C GLY A 52 2.27 -28.29 -0.09
N ILE A 53 2.51 -27.76 1.12
CA ILE A 53 3.51 -28.28 2.05
C ILE A 53 2.87 -29.35 2.94
N ARG A 54 3.18 -30.62 2.63
CA ARG A 54 2.55 -31.79 3.26
C ARG A 54 3.38 -32.48 4.34
N SER A 55 4.62 -32.07 4.56
CA SER A 55 5.50 -32.66 5.57
C SER A 55 6.37 -31.63 6.27
N LYS A 56 6.83 -31.97 7.48
CA LYS A 56 7.76 -31.16 8.29
C LYS A 56 9.07 -30.93 7.54
N GLU A 57 9.60 -31.96 6.89
CA GLU A 57 10.88 -31.91 6.18
C GLU A 57 10.82 -30.89 5.04
N ARG A 58 9.73 -30.91 4.25
CA ARG A 58 9.53 -29.95 3.16
C ARG A 58 9.42 -28.52 3.67
N LEU A 59 8.73 -28.31 4.80
CA LEU A 59 8.64 -26.99 5.44
C LEU A 59 10.03 -26.49 5.86
N LEU A 60 10.80 -27.32 6.56
CA LEU A 60 12.14 -26.97 7.02
C LEU A 60 13.13 -26.74 5.87
N VAL A 61 13.03 -27.51 4.78
CA VAL A 61 13.84 -27.30 3.56
C VAL A 61 13.54 -25.93 2.96
N LEU A 62 12.26 -25.55 2.86
CA LEU A 62 11.87 -24.25 2.31
C LEU A 62 12.36 -23.10 3.20
N VAL A 63 12.17 -23.20 4.52
CA VAL A 63 12.68 -22.20 5.48
C VAL A 63 14.20 -22.08 5.36
N ARG A 64 14.92 -23.20 5.25
CA ARG A 64 16.37 -23.21 5.04
C ARG A 64 16.78 -22.51 3.75
N ARG A 65 16.07 -22.75 2.65
CA ARG A 65 16.32 -22.08 1.36
C ARG A 65 16.09 -20.59 1.48
N ILE A 66 15.00 -20.15 2.09
CA ILE A 66 14.70 -18.73 2.33
C ILE A 66 15.84 -18.07 3.12
N CYS A 67 16.31 -18.70 4.20
CA CYS A 67 17.39 -18.13 5.01
C CYS A 67 18.73 -18.04 4.26
N TRP A 68 19.10 -19.06 3.47
CA TRP A 68 20.34 -19.02 2.68
C TRP A 68 20.25 -18.05 1.51
N LEU A 69 19.10 -17.94 0.86
CA LEU A 69 18.86 -16.90 -0.15
C LEU A 69 18.91 -15.50 0.48
N GLY A 70 18.30 -15.32 1.65
CA GLY A 70 18.42 -14.08 2.43
C GLY A 70 19.86 -13.78 2.84
N ALA A 71 20.66 -14.78 3.17
CA ALA A 71 22.09 -14.62 3.47
C ALA A 71 22.89 -14.18 2.23
N ALA A 72 22.66 -14.79 1.07
CA ALA A 72 23.28 -14.39 -0.19
C ALA A 72 22.88 -12.97 -0.60
N TYR A 73 21.58 -12.64 -0.45
CA TYR A 73 21.03 -11.30 -0.66
C TYR A 73 21.67 -10.27 0.28
N SER A 74 21.86 -10.63 1.55
CA SER A 74 22.56 -9.80 2.55
C SER A 74 24.03 -9.59 2.20
N ALA A 75 24.72 -10.65 1.75
CA ALA A 75 26.11 -10.58 1.32
C ALA A 75 26.28 -9.65 0.11
N LEU A 76 25.36 -9.68 -0.85
CA LEU A 76 25.37 -8.75 -1.98
C LEU A 76 25.23 -7.29 -1.51
N GLY A 77 24.29 -7.01 -0.60
CA GLY A 77 24.14 -5.66 -0.03
C GLY A 77 25.39 -5.20 0.74
N LEU A 78 25.99 -6.08 1.55
CA LEU A 78 27.26 -5.77 2.22
C LEU A 78 28.39 -5.49 1.22
N LEU A 79 28.46 -6.26 0.13
CA LEU A 79 29.45 -6.05 -0.92
C LEU A 79 29.24 -4.71 -1.63
N GLN A 80 28.00 -4.31 -1.93
CA GLN A 80 27.68 -2.98 -2.48
C GLN A 80 28.13 -1.85 -1.54
N PHE A 81 27.89 -2.01 -0.23
CA PHE A 81 28.33 -1.03 0.76
C PHE A 81 29.86 -0.88 0.81
N VAL A 82 30.59 -2.00 0.80
CA VAL A 82 32.07 -1.98 0.85
C VAL A 82 32.68 -1.49 -0.45
N THR A 83 32.16 -1.91 -1.60
CA THR A 83 32.72 -1.56 -2.91
C THR A 83 32.34 -0.17 -3.38
N GLY A 84 31.26 0.40 -2.86
CA GLY A 84 30.76 1.68 -3.35
C GLY A 84 30.13 1.57 -4.76
N GLN A 85 29.77 0.37 -5.23
CA GLN A 85 29.29 0.15 -6.60
C GLN A 85 27.95 -0.58 -6.63
N ASN A 86 27.10 -0.22 -7.60
CA ASN A 86 25.92 -1.01 -7.91
C ASN A 86 26.30 -2.22 -8.77
N LEU A 87 26.57 -3.35 -8.12
CA LEU A 87 26.96 -4.59 -8.77
C LEU A 87 25.85 -5.22 -9.63
N VAL A 88 24.60 -4.82 -9.45
CA VAL A 88 23.46 -5.38 -10.20
C VAL A 88 23.40 -4.78 -11.60
N ASP A 89 23.77 -3.50 -11.77
CA ASP A 89 23.79 -2.82 -13.07
C ASP A 89 24.86 -3.41 -14.01
N ALA A 90 25.85 -4.11 -13.47
CA ALA A 90 26.86 -4.83 -14.26
C ALA A 90 26.29 -6.07 -14.97
N VAL A 91 25.10 -6.55 -14.59
CA VAL A 91 24.48 -7.75 -15.17
C VAL A 91 23.38 -7.35 -16.16
N ALA A 92 23.76 -7.23 -17.44
CA ALA A 92 22.79 -7.07 -18.51
C ALA A 92 22.19 -8.43 -18.90
N THR A 93 20.88 -8.59 -18.74
CA THR A 93 20.15 -9.77 -19.21
C THR A 93 19.69 -9.54 -20.66
N PRO A 94 20.13 -10.35 -21.64
CA PRO A 94 19.76 -10.15 -23.04
C PRO A 94 18.24 -10.12 -23.22
N GLY A 95 17.73 -9.12 -23.93
CA GLY A 95 16.30 -8.94 -24.21
C GLY A 95 15.50 -8.30 -23.07
N LEU A 96 16.12 -7.92 -21.94
CA LEU A 96 15.48 -7.20 -20.85
C LEU A 96 16.12 -5.82 -20.67
N SER A 97 15.29 -4.79 -20.50
CA SER A 97 15.72 -3.43 -20.16
C SER A 97 15.35 -3.09 -18.73
N SER A 98 16.22 -2.40 -18.00
CA SER A 98 15.86 -1.87 -16.68
C SER A 98 14.80 -0.79 -16.83
N VAL A 99 13.64 -1.00 -16.22
CA VAL A 99 12.55 -0.01 -16.11
C VAL A 99 12.56 0.66 -14.72
N GLY A 100 13.44 0.21 -13.81
CA GLY A 100 13.56 0.76 -12.47
C GLY A 100 14.65 1.81 -12.38
N GLN A 101 14.36 2.93 -11.72
CA GLN A 101 15.39 3.86 -11.23
C GLN A 101 15.96 3.30 -9.92
N GLY A 102 16.82 2.27 -10.02
CA GLY A 102 17.70 1.87 -8.91
C GLY A 102 18.86 2.86 -8.82
N ALA A 103 18.56 4.12 -8.47
CA ALA A 103 19.61 5.10 -8.27
C ALA A 103 20.39 4.75 -7.01
N VAL A 104 21.71 4.86 -7.07
CA VAL A 104 22.60 4.76 -5.91
C VAL A 104 22.23 5.88 -4.94
N ASP A 105 21.40 5.56 -3.94
CA ASP A 105 21.00 6.51 -2.90
C ASP A 105 22.15 6.64 -1.89
N THR A 106 22.57 7.88 -1.62
CA THR A 106 23.69 8.17 -0.71
C THR A 106 23.18 8.86 0.54
N ARG A 107 23.58 8.37 1.72
CA ARG A 107 23.22 8.97 3.01
C ARG A 107 24.44 9.08 3.91
N GLY A 108 24.73 10.31 4.36
CA GLY A 108 25.89 10.58 5.21
C GLY A 108 27.24 10.23 4.55
N GLY A 109 27.33 10.30 3.22
CA GLY A 109 28.54 9.94 2.45
C GLY A 109 28.70 8.45 2.17
N PHE A 110 27.76 7.60 2.60
CA PHE A 110 27.75 6.16 2.33
C PHE A 110 26.66 5.78 1.33
N ILE A 111 26.92 4.77 0.52
CA ILE A 111 25.91 4.15 -0.35
C ILE A 111 24.97 3.33 0.51
N ARG A 112 23.66 3.52 0.33
CA ARG A 112 22.66 2.68 0.95
C ARG A 112 22.58 1.37 0.17
N PRO A 113 22.92 0.22 0.78
CA PRO A 113 22.84 -1.04 0.09
C PRO A 113 21.37 -1.41 -0.16
N GLU A 114 21.09 -1.84 -1.39
CA GLU A 114 19.75 -2.24 -1.82
C GLU A 114 19.72 -3.70 -2.31
N ALA A 115 20.89 -4.32 -2.48
CA ALA A 115 21.06 -5.61 -3.15
C ALA A 115 20.32 -5.61 -4.49
N THR A 116 19.31 -6.47 -4.66
CA THR A 116 18.42 -6.49 -5.84
C THR A 116 17.03 -5.90 -5.56
N ALA A 117 16.82 -5.20 -4.43
CA ALA A 117 15.57 -4.47 -4.18
C ALA A 117 15.43 -3.25 -5.09
N ARG A 118 14.21 -2.70 -5.13
CA ARG A 118 13.94 -1.41 -5.79
C ARG A 118 14.44 -0.22 -4.98
N HIS A 119 14.48 -0.35 -3.66
CA HIS A 119 14.95 0.68 -2.72
C HIS A 119 15.42 0.05 -1.40
N ALA A 120 16.26 0.77 -0.67
CA ALA A 120 16.78 0.36 0.65
C ALA A 120 15.69 0.03 1.71
N LEU A 121 14.48 0.57 1.59
CA LEU A 121 13.36 0.26 2.51
C LEU A 121 12.80 -1.15 2.26
N GLU A 122 12.72 -1.58 1.00
CA GLU A 122 12.35 -2.95 0.65
C GLU A 122 13.42 -3.94 1.08
N PHE A 123 14.70 -3.59 0.88
CA PHE A 123 15.84 -4.36 1.38
C PHE A 123 15.72 -4.61 2.89
N ALA A 124 15.54 -3.55 3.69
CA ALA A 124 15.37 -3.62 5.14
C ALA A 124 14.20 -4.52 5.58
N SER A 125 13.07 -4.47 4.86
CA SER A 125 11.90 -5.31 5.12
C SER A 125 12.18 -6.79 4.92
N VAL A 126 12.83 -7.14 3.80
CA VAL A 126 13.23 -8.52 3.48
C VAL A 126 14.24 -9.05 4.50
N LEU A 127 15.24 -8.24 4.88
CA LEU A 127 16.22 -8.62 5.90
C LEU A 127 15.57 -8.92 7.25
N SER A 128 14.61 -8.10 7.68
CA SER A 128 13.96 -8.27 8.98
C SER A 128 13.15 -9.57 9.04
N MET A 129 12.38 -9.87 7.99
CA MET A 129 11.63 -11.12 7.90
C MET A 129 12.53 -12.35 7.81
N THR A 130 13.61 -12.30 7.02
CA THR A 130 14.55 -13.41 6.89
C THR A 130 15.40 -13.63 8.14
N PHE A 131 15.76 -12.56 8.85
CA PHE A 131 16.49 -12.61 10.12
C PHE A 131 15.76 -13.43 11.18
N ALA A 132 14.44 -13.26 11.31
CA ALA A 132 13.62 -14.04 12.24
C ALA A 132 13.72 -15.55 11.99
N LEU A 133 13.68 -15.96 10.72
CA LEU A 133 13.81 -17.37 10.32
C LEU A 133 15.25 -17.89 10.46
N ALA A 134 16.23 -17.03 10.17
CA ALA A 134 17.65 -17.36 10.31
C ALA A 134 18.04 -17.61 11.77
N LEU A 135 17.52 -16.80 12.71
CA LEU A 135 17.72 -17.01 14.15
C LEU A 135 17.18 -18.36 14.61
N PHE A 136 16.01 -18.78 14.13
CA PHE A 136 15.46 -20.10 14.43
C PHE A 136 16.40 -21.23 13.95
N LEU A 137 16.86 -21.16 12.70
CA LEU A 137 17.75 -22.18 12.14
C LEU A 137 19.11 -22.22 12.85
N ALA A 138 19.64 -21.07 13.25
CA ALA A 138 20.91 -20.99 13.99
C ALA A 138 20.86 -21.76 15.31
N GLN A 139 19.69 -21.82 15.95
CA GLN A 139 19.49 -22.51 17.23
C GLN A 139 19.27 -24.02 17.08
N LYS A 140 18.63 -24.46 15.99
CA LYS A 140 18.16 -25.85 15.81
C LYS A 140 18.94 -26.68 14.81
N SER A 141 19.79 -26.06 13.98
CA SER A 141 20.59 -26.77 12.98
C SER A 141 21.68 -27.64 13.61
N SER A 142 21.84 -28.86 13.09
CA SER A 142 22.93 -29.80 13.44
C SER A 142 24.26 -29.50 12.73
N ARG A 143 24.33 -28.45 11.90
CA ARG A 143 25.57 -28.03 11.22
C ARG A 143 26.58 -27.40 12.20
N SER A 144 27.81 -27.23 11.73
CA SER A 144 28.87 -26.56 12.48
C SER A 144 28.44 -25.16 12.93
N VAL A 145 29.00 -24.69 14.05
CA VAL A 145 28.62 -23.42 14.68
C VAL A 145 28.77 -22.24 13.71
N ALA A 146 29.82 -22.24 12.88
CA ALA A 146 29.99 -21.21 11.85
C ALA A 146 28.83 -21.23 10.84
N GLN A 147 28.58 -22.37 10.19
CA GLN A 147 27.58 -22.48 9.11
C GLN A 147 26.14 -22.22 9.56
N ARG A 148 25.79 -22.56 10.81
CA ARG A 148 24.43 -22.34 11.31
C ARG A 148 24.15 -20.86 11.61
N TRP A 149 25.17 -20.10 12.05
CA TRP A 149 25.03 -18.69 12.40
C TRP A 149 25.27 -17.75 11.21
N THR A 150 25.92 -18.22 10.13
CA THR A 150 26.19 -17.39 8.93
C THR A 150 24.96 -16.63 8.42
N PRO A 151 23.78 -17.24 8.20
CA PRO A 151 22.63 -16.51 7.68
C PRO A 151 22.15 -15.40 8.61
N ALA A 152 22.12 -15.67 9.93
CA ALA A 152 21.69 -14.69 10.93
C ALA A 152 22.70 -13.54 11.09
N ALA A 153 24.00 -13.86 11.05
CA ALA A 153 25.06 -12.87 11.14
C ALA A 153 25.09 -11.94 9.91
N LEU A 154 24.97 -12.50 8.70
CA LEU A 154 24.96 -11.72 7.47
C LEU A 154 23.72 -10.81 7.37
N THR A 155 22.54 -11.34 7.68
CA THR A 155 21.29 -10.55 7.68
C THR A 155 21.33 -9.42 8.72
N PHE A 156 21.83 -9.69 9.93
CA PHE A 156 22.02 -8.68 10.95
C PHE A 156 23.02 -7.60 10.53
N ALA A 157 24.19 -7.99 10.03
CA ALA A 157 25.22 -7.06 9.58
C ALA A 157 24.70 -6.18 8.43
N ALA A 158 24.06 -6.77 7.42
CA ALA A 158 23.48 -6.04 6.30
C ALA A 158 22.39 -5.04 6.76
N ALA A 159 21.57 -5.42 7.74
CA ALA A 159 20.53 -4.55 8.27
C ALA A 159 21.12 -3.35 9.04
N VAL A 160 22.17 -3.56 9.84
CA VAL A 160 22.90 -2.47 10.52
C VAL A 160 23.56 -1.53 9.52
N VAL A 161 24.21 -2.08 8.49
CA VAL A 161 24.89 -1.33 7.43
C VAL A 161 23.93 -0.61 6.49
N SER A 162 22.68 -1.06 6.38
CA SER A 162 21.67 -0.40 5.53
C SER A 162 21.38 1.06 5.90
N LEU A 163 21.79 1.50 7.11
CA LEU A 163 21.61 2.87 7.60
C LEU A 163 20.17 3.36 7.43
N THR A 164 19.20 2.49 7.74
CA THR A 164 17.76 2.84 7.73
C THR A 164 17.16 2.66 9.13
N ARG A 165 16.36 3.64 9.57
CA ARG A 165 15.56 3.53 10.82
C ARG A 165 14.70 2.26 10.80
N SER A 166 14.10 1.99 9.64
CA SER A 166 13.24 0.85 9.40
C SER A 166 13.98 -0.49 9.58
N ALA A 167 15.23 -0.66 9.13
CA ALA A 167 15.96 -1.91 9.36
C ALA A 167 16.20 -2.21 10.84
N LEU A 168 16.56 -1.19 11.63
CA LEU A 168 16.78 -1.34 13.07
C LEU A 168 15.47 -1.65 13.80
N LEU A 169 14.39 -0.92 13.49
CA LEU A 169 13.06 -1.19 14.04
C LEU A 169 12.55 -2.59 13.66
N GLY A 170 12.87 -3.04 12.44
CA GLY A 170 12.62 -4.39 11.96
C GLY A 170 13.30 -5.45 12.84
N ILE A 171 14.62 -5.35 13.04
CA ILE A 171 15.35 -6.25 13.94
C ILE A 171 14.77 -6.22 15.36
N VAL A 172 14.55 -5.03 15.92
CA VAL A 172 14.00 -4.88 17.27
C VAL A 172 12.64 -5.57 17.39
N SER A 173 11.76 -5.41 16.40
CA SER A 173 10.45 -6.08 16.39
C SER A 173 10.57 -7.61 16.37
N VAL A 174 11.52 -8.17 15.62
CA VAL A 174 11.80 -9.61 15.62
C VAL A 174 12.23 -10.07 17.01
N LEU A 175 13.18 -9.34 17.62
CA LEU A 175 13.68 -9.67 18.95
C LEU A 175 12.56 -9.60 19.99
N VAL A 176 11.71 -8.57 19.97
CA VAL A 176 10.57 -8.42 20.88
C VAL A 176 9.60 -9.60 20.78
N VAL A 177 9.28 -10.06 19.57
CA VAL A 177 8.36 -11.19 19.37
C VAL A 177 9.00 -12.51 19.79
N LEU A 178 10.31 -12.69 19.57
CA LEU A 178 11.02 -13.92 19.91
C LEU A 178 11.44 -14.00 21.38
N PHE A 179 11.66 -12.87 22.05
CA PHE A 179 12.19 -12.80 23.41
C PHE A 179 11.41 -13.65 24.44
N PRO A 180 10.05 -13.67 24.44
CA PRO A 180 9.28 -14.51 25.35
C PRO A 180 9.52 -16.00 25.15
N SER A 181 9.84 -16.42 23.91
CA SER A 181 10.02 -17.83 23.55
C SER A 181 11.38 -18.41 23.97
N TRP A 182 12.34 -17.57 24.35
CA TRP A 182 13.70 -17.98 24.68
C TRP A 182 13.95 -18.20 26.17
N ASP A 183 14.84 -19.14 26.47
CA ASP A 183 15.36 -19.35 27.83
C ASP A 183 16.30 -18.22 28.28
N ARG A 184 16.48 -18.07 29.60
CA ARG A 184 17.31 -17.01 30.21
C ARG A 184 18.74 -16.94 29.64
N ARG A 185 19.34 -18.10 29.29
CA ARG A 185 20.68 -18.16 28.70
C ARG A 185 20.72 -17.55 27.30
N MET A 186 19.75 -17.90 26.45
CA MET A 186 19.65 -17.36 25.08
C MET A 186 19.35 -15.86 25.11
N ARG A 187 18.48 -15.40 26.01
CA ARG A 187 18.20 -13.96 26.20
C ARG A 187 19.48 -13.18 26.52
N ARG A 188 20.32 -13.68 27.43
CA ARG A 188 21.61 -13.06 27.77
C ARG A 188 22.58 -13.10 26.58
N ALA A 189 22.70 -14.24 25.91
CA ALA A 189 23.60 -14.39 24.78
C ALA A 189 23.25 -13.44 23.63
N VAL A 190 21.97 -13.32 23.28
CA VAL A 190 21.52 -12.38 22.23
C VAL A 190 21.68 -10.93 22.66
N ALA A 191 21.40 -10.59 23.94
CA ALA A 191 21.63 -9.24 24.45
C ALA A 191 23.11 -8.84 24.38
N VAL A 192 24.02 -9.74 24.80
CA VAL A 192 25.47 -9.51 24.72
C VAL A 192 25.93 -9.43 23.26
N ALA A 193 25.46 -10.32 22.39
CA ALA A 193 25.81 -10.29 20.97
C ALA A 193 25.31 -9.02 20.27
N ALA A 194 24.09 -8.56 20.59
CA ALA A 194 23.56 -7.30 20.09
C ALA A 194 24.38 -6.11 20.58
N LEU A 195 24.74 -6.09 21.87
CA LEU A 195 25.59 -5.04 22.44
C LEU A 195 26.95 -4.98 21.73
N ILE A 196 27.63 -6.13 21.59
CA ILE A 196 28.91 -6.24 20.88
C ILE A 196 28.79 -5.83 19.42
N GLY A 197 27.73 -6.26 18.73
CA GLY A 197 27.49 -5.91 17.33
C GLY A 197 27.28 -4.40 17.14
N ILE A 198 26.49 -3.78 18.02
CA ILE A 198 26.26 -2.33 18.00
C ILE A 198 27.55 -1.58 18.33
N THR A 199 28.25 -1.93 19.41
CA THR A 199 29.50 -1.24 19.78
C THR A 199 30.59 -1.43 18.73
N GLY A 200 30.72 -2.63 18.16
CA GLY A 200 31.65 -2.92 17.07
C GLY A 200 31.36 -2.11 15.81
N ALA A 201 30.09 -2.01 15.39
CA ALA A 201 29.70 -1.20 14.24
C ALA A 201 29.99 0.30 14.47
N LEU A 202 29.72 0.82 15.66
CA LEU A 202 29.99 2.22 16.01
C LEU A 202 31.50 2.51 16.14
N ALA A 203 32.30 1.54 16.57
CA ALA A 203 33.75 1.68 16.68
C ALA A 203 34.45 1.63 15.30
N LEU A 204 34.01 0.74 14.41
CA LEU A 204 34.61 0.58 13.08
C LEU A 204 34.29 1.74 12.13
N ALA A 205 33.20 2.46 12.37
CA ALA A 205 32.87 3.67 11.62
C ALA A 205 32.18 4.69 12.54
N PRO A 206 32.96 5.59 13.18
CA PRO A 206 32.44 6.62 14.09
C PRO A 206 31.40 7.53 13.43
N SER A 207 31.51 7.75 12.11
CA SER A 207 30.55 8.48 11.29
C SER A 207 29.18 7.78 11.16
N LEU A 208 29.09 6.46 11.38
CA LEU A 208 27.80 5.76 11.49
C LEU A 208 27.08 6.16 12.77
N ALA A 209 27.79 6.41 13.88
CA ALA A 209 27.18 6.80 15.15
C ALA A 209 26.49 8.16 15.05
N SER A 210 27.14 9.13 14.41
CA SER A 210 26.54 10.45 14.15
C SER A 210 25.37 10.34 13.17
N THR A 211 25.50 9.53 12.11
CA THR A 211 24.43 9.29 11.13
C THR A 211 23.20 8.65 11.79
N VAL A 212 23.37 7.59 12.59
CA VAL A 212 22.27 6.93 13.30
C VAL A 212 21.59 7.90 14.27
N ARG A 213 22.34 8.69 15.05
CA ARG A 213 21.73 9.72 15.93
C ARG A 213 20.97 10.78 15.14
N ALA A 214 21.53 11.28 14.04
CA ALA A 214 20.90 12.29 13.19
C ALA A 214 19.58 11.78 12.58
N MET A 215 19.47 10.48 12.29
CA MET A 215 18.25 9.88 11.75
C MET A 215 17.07 9.89 12.74
N PHE A 216 17.33 9.90 14.05
CA PHE A 216 16.28 10.00 15.07
C PHE A 216 16.01 11.45 15.50
N ASN A 217 16.55 12.44 14.79
CA ASN A 217 16.22 13.84 15.03
C ASN A 217 14.75 14.11 14.65
N PRO A 218 13.91 14.63 15.56
CA PRO A 218 12.52 14.97 15.26
C PRO A 218 12.35 16.05 14.18
N GLU A 219 13.37 16.87 13.92
CA GLU A 219 13.36 17.91 12.88
C GLU A 219 13.83 17.40 11.50
N ASP A 220 14.04 16.10 11.33
CA ASP A 220 14.40 15.51 10.03
C ASP A 220 13.28 15.81 8.98
N PRO A 221 13.62 16.40 7.80
CA PRO A 221 12.66 16.71 6.74
C PRO A 221 11.75 15.54 6.34
N SER A 222 12.24 14.30 6.47
CA SER A 222 11.46 13.09 6.19
C SER A 222 10.32 12.82 7.19
N LEU A 223 10.44 13.25 8.46
CA LEU A 223 9.36 13.14 9.44
C LEU A 223 8.34 14.27 9.25
N VAL A 224 8.82 15.49 9.01
CA VAL A 224 7.97 16.67 8.80
C VAL A 224 7.10 16.52 7.54
N SER A 225 7.67 16.01 6.44
CA SER A 225 6.91 15.74 5.21
C SER A 225 5.81 14.68 5.41
N ARG A 226 6.04 13.70 6.30
CA ARG A 226 5.07 12.64 6.60
C ARG A 226 3.97 13.14 7.53
N THR A 227 4.29 13.93 8.55
CA THR A 227 3.28 14.46 9.48
C THR A 227 2.38 15.50 8.81
N SER A 228 2.92 16.38 7.95
CA SER A 228 2.10 17.33 7.18
C SER A 228 1.19 16.64 6.15
N SER A 229 1.61 15.48 5.64
CA SER A 229 0.78 14.67 4.75
C SER A 229 -0.45 14.05 5.43
N TYR A 230 -0.50 14.02 6.77
CA TYR A 230 -1.63 13.43 7.50
C TYR A 230 -2.87 14.34 7.54
N ASP A 231 -2.69 15.65 7.37
CA ASP A 231 -3.79 16.62 7.40
C ASP A 231 -4.84 16.35 6.32
N ILE A 232 -4.41 15.85 5.15
CA ILE A 232 -5.29 15.53 4.02
C ILE A 232 -5.87 14.11 4.06
N VAL A 233 -5.36 13.22 4.92
CA VAL A 233 -5.84 11.83 5.02
C VAL A 233 -7.31 11.81 5.39
N GLY A 234 -7.73 12.66 6.31
CA GLY A 234 -9.12 12.80 6.72
C GLY A 234 -10.06 13.07 5.54
N SER A 235 -9.67 13.96 4.64
CA SER A 235 -10.42 14.30 3.42
C SER A 235 -10.56 13.10 2.48
N TYR A 236 -9.47 12.38 2.23
CA TYR A 236 -9.51 11.17 1.38
C TYR A 236 -10.37 10.05 1.99
N VAL A 237 -10.28 9.84 3.31
CA VAL A 237 -11.07 8.82 4.00
C VAL A 237 -12.55 9.19 4.04
N ALA A 238 -12.88 10.46 4.26
CA ALA A 238 -14.25 10.95 4.29
C ALA A 238 -14.97 10.74 2.93
N ALA A 239 -14.25 10.78 1.82
CA ALA A 239 -14.82 10.56 0.50
C ALA A 239 -15.33 9.12 0.27
N SER A 240 -14.71 8.10 0.87
CA SER A 240 -15.13 6.70 0.74
C SER A 240 -14.65 5.84 1.92
N PRO A 241 -15.26 5.97 3.11
CA PRO A 241 -14.70 5.40 4.35
C PRO A 241 -14.74 3.87 4.43
N TRP A 242 -15.78 3.24 3.88
CA TRP A 242 -16.04 1.81 4.09
C TRP A 242 -15.27 0.90 3.13
N TRP A 243 -15.34 1.20 1.83
CA TRP A 243 -14.79 0.37 0.76
C TRP A 243 -13.63 1.03 0.00
N GLY A 244 -13.32 2.30 0.33
CA GLY A 244 -12.28 3.06 -0.33
C GLY A 244 -12.59 3.35 -1.81
N ARG A 245 -11.58 3.87 -2.51
CA ARG A 245 -11.65 4.27 -3.92
C ARG A 245 -11.22 3.20 -4.95
N GLY A 246 -10.72 2.07 -4.48
CA GLY A 246 -10.15 0.99 -5.31
C GLY A 246 -8.66 0.77 -5.07
N LEU A 247 -8.25 -0.47 -4.79
CA LEU A 247 -6.82 -0.85 -4.73
C LEU A 247 -6.14 -0.62 -6.07
N GLY A 248 -5.03 0.12 -6.09
CA GLY A 248 -4.28 0.51 -7.29
C GLY A 248 -4.76 1.82 -7.93
N THR A 249 -5.74 2.51 -7.35
CA THR A 249 -6.24 3.80 -7.88
C THR A 249 -5.57 5.03 -7.28
N LEU A 250 -4.78 4.87 -6.21
CA LEU A 250 -4.00 5.93 -5.59
C LEU A 250 -2.55 5.81 -6.05
N ASP A 251 -2.22 6.48 -7.15
CA ASP A 251 -0.85 6.55 -7.67
C ASP A 251 -0.15 7.84 -7.20
N ARG A 252 1.06 8.09 -7.72
CA ARG A 252 1.90 9.23 -7.35
C ARG A 252 1.34 10.60 -7.81
N SER A 253 0.38 10.62 -8.73
CA SER A 253 -0.27 11.85 -9.21
C SER A 253 -1.26 12.44 -8.19
N TYR A 254 -1.66 11.68 -7.17
CA TYR A 254 -2.56 12.15 -6.11
C TYR A 254 -1.77 12.71 -4.93
N HIS A 255 -1.18 11.81 -4.13
CA HIS A 255 -0.36 12.15 -2.98
C HIS A 255 0.40 10.90 -2.54
N ILE A 256 1.67 11.06 -2.21
CA ILE A 256 2.54 10.00 -1.67
C ILE A 256 2.49 10.07 -0.14
N PHE A 257 2.00 9.01 0.50
CA PHE A 257 1.83 8.96 1.96
C PHE A 257 2.98 8.25 2.69
N ASP A 258 3.79 7.46 1.99
CA ASP A 258 4.87 6.66 2.60
C ASP A 258 4.36 5.76 3.75
N ASN A 259 3.14 5.24 3.63
CA ASN A 259 2.51 4.43 4.66
C ASN A 259 1.44 3.54 4.03
N GLN A 260 1.76 2.24 3.92
CA GLN A 260 0.87 1.28 3.31
C GLN A 260 -0.49 1.19 3.99
N TYR A 261 -0.57 1.41 5.31
CA TYR A 261 -1.85 1.32 6.03
C TYR A 261 -2.77 2.49 5.71
N ILE A 262 -2.22 3.69 5.56
CA ILE A 262 -2.97 4.86 5.06
C ILE A 262 -3.37 4.61 3.61
N GLY A 263 -2.45 4.10 2.78
CA GLY A 263 -2.73 3.71 1.40
C GLY A 263 -3.88 2.70 1.29
N LEU A 264 -3.89 1.66 2.13
CA LEU A 264 -4.99 0.69 2.19
C LEU A 264 -6.27 1.30 2.75
N LEU A 265 -6.19 2.16 3.76
CA LEU A 265 -7.36 2.84 4.33
C LEU A 265 -8.10 3.65 3.25
N ILE A 266 -7.36 4.41 2.44
CA ILE A 266 -7.93 5.21 1.35
C ILE A 266 -8.42 4.31 0.22
N GLN A 267 -7.64 3.30 -0.16
CA GLN A 267 -7.94 2.50 -1.34
C GLN A 267 -9.00 1.42 -1.12
N ILE A 268 -8.96 0.67 -0.02
CA ILE A 268 -9.89 -0.44 0.27
C ILE A 268 -10.78 -0.18 1.49
N GLY A 269 -10.69 1.01 2.09
CA GLY A 269 -11.55 1.43 3.21
C GLY A 269 -11.20 0.77 4.53
N VAL A 270 -11.91 1.16 5.59
CA VAL A 270 -11.76 0.60 6.93
C VAL A 270 -12.00 -0.91 6.95
N ILE A 271 -12.99 -1.39 6.19
CA ILE A 271 -13.33 -2.82 6.13
C ILE A 271 -12.21 -3.62 5.47
N GLY A 272 -11.67 -3.13 4.35
CA GLY A 272 -10.57 -3.77 3.65
C GLY A 272 -9.28 -3.76 4.48
N LEU A 273 -8.97 -2.65 5.14
CA LEU A 273 -7.83 -2.56 6.05
C LEU A 273 -7.97 -3.55 7.22
N ALA A 274 -9.15 -3.62 7.85
CA ALA A 274 -9.41 -4.58 8.92
C ALA A 274 -9.26 -6.03 8.43
N ALA A 275 -9.69 -6.34 7.20
CA ALA A 275 -9.51 -7.66 6.61
C ALA A 275 -8.02 -7.99 6.35
N PHE A 276 -7.22 -7.03 5.87
CA PHE A 276 -5.78 -7.19 5.72
C PHE A 276 -5.08 -7.42 7.07
N LEU A 277 -5.39 -6.61 8.09
CA LEU A 277 -4.91 -6.82 9.44
C LEU A 277 -5.36 -8.20 9.98
N GLY A 278 -6.58 -8.63 9.65
CA GLY A 278 -7.07 -9.97 9.95
C GLY A 278 -6.22 -11.10 9.35
N VAL A 279 -5.70 -10.93 8.13
CA VAL A 279 -4.75 -11.87 7.49
C VAL A 279 -3.45 -11.93 8.30
N VAL A 280 -2.86 -10.78 8.61
CA VAL A 280 -1.60 -10.65 9.37
C VAL A 280 -1.75 -11.24 10.77
N LEU A 281 -2.78 -10.81 11.51
CA LEU A 281 -3.07 -11.28 12.87
C LEU A 281 -3.39 -12.76 12.90
N THR A 282 -4.14 -13.28 11.93
CA THR A 282 -4.41 -14.72 11.82
C THR A 282 -3.10 -15.50 11.63
N ALA A 283 -2.22 -15.04 10.74
CA ALA A 283 -0.94 -15.69 10.49
C ALA A 283 -0.06 -15.68 11.76
N ALA A 284 0.12 -14.52 12.39
CA ALA A 284 0.88 -14.36 13.61
C ALA A 284 0.31 -15.22 14.77
N ALA A 285 -1.02 -15.20 14.96
CA ALA A 285 -1.68 -16.02 15.98
C ALA A 285 -1.53 -17.52 15.70
N THR A 286 -1.61 -17.96 14.44
CA THR A 286 -1.42 -19.38 14.10
C THR A 286 0.00 -19.87 14.36
N GLY A 287 1.02 -19.03 14.17
CA GLY A 287 2.41 -19.37 14.51
C GLY A 287 2.67 -19.40 16.02
N MET A 288 1.99 -18.55 16.80
CA MET A 288 2.11 -18.54 18.27
C MET A 288 1.26 -19.61 18.96
N ALA A 289 0.16 -20.04 18.34
CA ALA A 289 -0.78 -21.02 18.90
C ALA A 289 -0.24 -22.46 18.85
N GLN A 290 0.82 -22.69 19.64
CA GLN A 290 1.51 -23.97 19.80
C GLN A 290 0.78 -24.90 20.75
N ARG A 291 0.91 -26.21 20.52
CA ARG A 291 0.34 -27.25 21.39
C ARG A 291 1.43 -27.80 22.31
N ARG A 292 1.05 -28.21 23.52
CA ARG A 292 1.99 -28.80 24.50
C ARG A 292 2.66 -30.08 23.99
N ASP A 293 1.94 -30.87 23.18
CA ASP A 293 2.43 -32.14 22.61
C ASP A 293 2.93 -31.98 21.16
N ALA A 294 3.18 -30.76 20.69
CA ALA A 294 3.67 -30.55 19.32
C ALA A 294 5.14 -31.00 19.20
N ASP A 295 5.52 -31.47 18.01
CA ASP A 295 6.92 -31.68 17.64
C ASP A 295 7.78 -30.46 18.04
N PRO A 296 8.86 -30.64 18.82
CA PRO A 296 9.68 -29.55 19.34
C PRO A 296 10.23 -28.58 18.29
N ASP A 297 10.51 -29.07 17.08
CA ASP A 297 11.04 -28.23 16.00
C ASP A 297 9.95 -27.36 15.37
N LEU A 298 8.76 -27.93 15.17
CA LEU A 298 7.60 -27.18 14.66
C LEU A 298 7.07 -26.18 15.70
N ALA A 299 7.15 -26.56 16.98
CA ALA A 299 6.81 -25.69 18.10
C ALA A 299 7.71 -24.44 18.14
N ALA A 300 9.02 -24.62 17.93
CA ALA A 300 9.99 -23.54 17.90
C ALA A 300 9.95 -22.71 16.60
N LEU A 301 9.53 -23.30 15.47
CA LEU A 301 9.41 -22.58 14.19
C LEU A 301 8.28 -21.54 14.19
N GLY A 302 7.19 -21.80 14.92
CA GLY A 302 6.03 -20.91 14.87
C GLY A 302 6.27 -19.49 15.38
N PRO A 303 6.89 -19.28 16.56
CA PRO A 303 7.30 -17.94 17.00
C PRO A 303 8.19 -17.21 15.98
N ALA A 304 9.06 -17.91 15.27
CA ALA A 304 9.91 -17.33 14.23
C ALA A 304 9.12 -16.89 12.99
N LEU A 305 8.16 -17.69 12.54
CA LEU A 305 7.24 -17.29 11.48
C LEU A 305 6.36 -16.10 11.91
N SER A 306 5.86 -16.11 13.15
CA SER A 306 5.10 -14.99 13.71
C SER A 306 5.93 -13.71 13.80
N ALA A 307 7.19 -13.81 14.23
CA ALA A 307 8.12 -12.68 14.28
C ALA A 307 8.39 -12.11 12.89
N ALA A 308 8.58 -12.96 11.88
CA ALA A 308 8.71 -12.53 10.50
C ALA A 308 7.45 -11.78 10.00
N VAL A 309 6.25 -12.35 10.21
CA VAL A 309 4.99 -11.69 9.79
C VAL A 309 4.80 -10.34 10.49
N VAL A 310 4.98 -10.30 11.82
CA VAL A 310 4.79 -9.08 12.60
C VAL A 310 5.81 -8.02 12.21
N SER A 311 7.08 -8.39 12.06
CA SER A 311 8.15 -7.48 11.66
C SER A 311 7.88 -6.89 10.28
N GLY A 312 7.60 -7.74 9.28
CA GLY A 312 7.28 -7.27 7.93
C GLY A 312 6.05 -6.35 7.89
N ALA A 313 4.99 -6.72 8.61
CA ALA A 313 3.79 -5.89 8.71
C ALA A 313 4.07 -4.53 9.37
N LEU A 314 4.79 -4.50 10.51
CA LEU A 314 5.16 -3.24 11.16
C LEU A 314 5.95 -2.32 10.23
N LEU A 315 6.84 -2.88 9.40
CA LEU A 315 7.62 -2.08 8.46
C LEU A 315 6.78 -1.44 7.35
N PHE A 316 5.59 -1.97 7.04
CA PHE A 316 4.68 -1.38 6.07
C PHE A 316 4.11 -0.03 6.53
N ALA A 317 4.24 0.32 7.81
CA ALA A 317 3.88 1.66 8.30
C ALA A 317 4.85 2.76 7.82
N PHE A 318 6.02 2.40 7.28
CA PHE A 318 7.07 3.36 6.93
C PHE A 318 7.25 3.59 5.43
N PHE A 319 6.55 2.84 4.58
CA PHE A 319 6.60 2.97 3.12
C PHE A 319 5.40 2.31 2.44
N ASP A 320 5.18 2.64 1.16
CA ASP A 320 4.08 2.09 0.34
C ASP A 320 4.41 0.67 -0.17
N ALA A 321 4.44 -0.29 0.75
CA ALA A 321 4.94 -1.65 0.55
C ALA A 321 4.36 -2.39 -0.66
N PHE A 322 3.12 -2.14 -1.08
CA PHE A 322 2.50 -2.83 -2.23
C PHE A 322 3.15 -2.48 -3.58
N TYR A 323 3.94 -1.40 -3.64
CA TYR A 323 4.79 -1.08 -4.78
C TYR A 323 6.12 -1.87 -4.80
N PHE A 324 6.42 -2.60 -3.73
CA PHE A 324 7.68 -3.30 -3.47
C PHE A 324 7.46 -4.83 -3.47
N PRO A 325 7.68 -5.49 -4.63
CA PRO A 325 7.26 -6.87 -4.83
C PRO A 325 8.00 -7.89 -3.97
N GLN A 326 9.28 -7.66 -3.62
CA GLN A 326 10.06 -8.59 -2.79
C GLN A 326 9.57 -8.58 -1.35
N SER A 327 9.34 -7.38 -0.80
CA SER A 327 8.82 -7.21 0.57
C SER A 327 7.44 -7.86 0.72
N VAL A 328 6.50 -7.53 -0.16
CA VAL A 328 5.13 -8.07 -0.07
C VAL A 328 5.08 -9.55 -0.43
N GLY A 329 5.83 -9.97 -1.45
CA GLY A 329 5.92 -11.37 -1.84
C GLY A 329 6.43 -12.25 -0.69
N LEU A 330 7.47 -11.82 0.03
CA LEU A 330 7.97 -12.56 1.19
C LEU A 330 6.95 -12.57 2.33
N LEU A 331 6.29 -11.45 2.63
CA LEU A 331 5.25 -11.42 3.68
C LEU A 331 4.14 -12.44 3.39
N PHE A 332 3.58 -12.43 2.18
CA PHE A 332 2.50 -13.37 1.81
C PHE A 332 3.00 -14.82 1.75
N LEU A 333 4.25 -15.08 1.38
CA LEU A 333 4.86 -16.40 1.49
C LEU A 333 4.89 -16.87 2.95
N VAL A 334 5.43 -16.06 3.87
CA VAL A 334 5.52 -16.40 5.31
C VAL A 334 4.13 -16.57 5.92
N VAL A 335 3.16 -15.74 5.54
CA VAL A 335 1.75 -15.90 5.91
C VAL A 335 1.22 -17.29 5.49
N GLY A 336 1.55 -17.74 4.27
CA GLY A 336 1.25 -19.10 3.81
C GLY A 336 1.95 -20.19 4.63
N LEU A 337 3.21 -19.98 5.02
CA LEU A 337 3.97 -20.90 5.87
C LEU A 337 3.38 -21.04 7.28
N CYS A 338 2.86 -19.96 7.89
CA CYS A 338 2.11 -20.03 9.14
C CYS A 338 0.88 -20.96 9.02
N GLY A 339 0.20 -20.86 7.88
CA GLY A 339 -0.92 -21.73 7.53
C GLY A 339 -0.52 -23.19 7.37
N ALA A 340 0.59 -23.45 6.67
CA ALA A 340 1.16 -24.80 6.50
C ALA A 340 1.53 -25.44 7.84
N LEU A 341 2.20 -24.69 8.73
CA LEU A 341 2.54 -25.13 10.08
C LEU A 341 1.30 -25.59 10.85
N ARG A 342 0.22 -24.79 10.80
CA ARG A 342 -1.05 -25.13 11.46
C ARG A 342 -1.70 -26.39 10.88
N ASN A 343 -1.55 -26.63 9.58
CA ASN A 343 -2.07 -27.84 8.93
C ASN A 343 -1.28 -29.08 9.37
N LEU A 344 0.04 -29.00 9.45
CA LEU A 344 0.90 -30.09 9.94
C LEU A 344 0.57 -30.45 11.40
N HIS A 345 0.43 -29.47 12.30
CA HIS A 345 0.01 -29.71 13.69
C HIS A 345 -1.38 -30.36 13.83
N ARG A 346 -2.23 -30.27 12.81
CA ARG A 346 -3.55 -30.93 12.80
C ARG A 346 -3.49 -32.36 12.25
N ALA A 347 -2.56 -32.63 11.34
CA ALA A 347 -2.34 -33.94 10.75
C ALA A 347 -1.70 -34.92 11.74
N ASP A 348 -0.84 -34.42 12.63
CA ASP A 348 -0.09 -35.17 13.65
C ASP A 348 -0.96 -35.69 14.82
N ARG A 349 -2.28 -35.85 14.63
CA ARG A 349 -3.21 -36.34 15.66
C ARG A 349 -3.34 -37.87 15.58
N PRO A 350 -2.88 -38.65 16.58
CA PRO A 350 -3.19 -40.08 16.67
C PRO A 350 -4.71 -40.27 16.82
N GLY A 351 -5.30 -41.12 15.98
CA GLY A 351 -6.75 -41.37 15.90
C GLY A 351 -7.46 -40.78 14.67
N ARG A 352 -6.78 -40.00 13.82
CA ARG A 352 -7.35 -39.50 12.54
C ARG A 352 -6.73 -40.13 11.29
N MET A 353 -5.73 -40.99 11.46
CA MET A 353 -5.08 -41.72 10.36
C MET A 353 -6.02 -42.70 9.63
N GLN A 354 -7.10 -43.17 10.27
CA GLN A 354 -8.08 -44.06 9.64
C GLN A 354 -9.10 -43.36 8.71
N GLY A 355 -9.02 -42.04 8.54
CA GLY A 355 -10.01 -41.28 7.75
C GLY A 355 -9.45 -40.22 6.81
N MET A 356 -8.13 -40.16 6.60
CA MET A 356 -7.55 -39.36 5.52
C MET A 356 -7.57 -40.16 4.22
N HIS A 357 -8.77 -40.59 3.83
CA HIS A 357 -9.05 -40.81 2.42
C HIS A 357 -8.65 -39.54 1.67
N VAL A 358 -8.01 -39.73 0.52
CA VAL A 358 -7.82 -38.74 -0.56
C VAL A 358 -8.85 -37.63 -0.39
N ALA A 359 -8.41 -36.43 -0.04
CA ALA A 359 -9.31 -35.30 0.16
C ALA A 359 -10.32 -35.31 -0.99
N GLU A 360 -11.60 -35.58 -0.70
CA GLU A 360 -12.62 -35.58 -1.73
C GLU A 360 -12.43 -34.32 -2.56
N PRO A 361 -12.44 -34.40 -3.91
CA PRO A 361 -12.21 -33.23 -4.75
C PRO A 361 -13.06 -32.09 -4.20
N SER A 362 -12.40 -30.99 -3.84
CA SER A 362 -12.99 -29.86 -3.11
C SER A 362 -14.34 -29.45 -3.70
N VAL A 363 -14.47 -29.57 -5.02
CA VAL A 363 -15.68 -29.37 -5.81
C VAL A 363 -16.85 -30.24 -5.36
N ARG A 364 -16.67 -31.55 -5.15
CA ARG A 364 -17.74 -32.47 -4.73
C ARG A 364 -18.24 -32.17 -3.31
N ARG A 365 -17.33 -31.73 -2.44
CA ARG A 365 -17.69 -31.30 -1.09
C ARG A 365 -18.48 -30.00 -1.12
N TRP A 366 -18.03 -29.01 -1.89
CA TRP A 366 -18.71 -27.73 -2.01
C TRP A 366 -20.04 -27.83 -2.76
N SER A 367 -20.15 -28.70 -3.78
CA SER A 367 -21.42 -28.97 -4.45
C SER A 367 -22.43 -29.60 -3.50
N ALA A 368 -22.01 -30.53 -2.63
CA ALA A 368 -22.88 -31.08 -1.61
C ALA A 368 -23.30 -30.04 -0.56
N VAL A 369 -22.40 -29.13 -0.15
CA VAL A 369 -22.74 -28.00 0.74
C VAL A 369 -23.78 -27.09 0.08
N LEU A 370 -23.57 -26.73 -1.18
CA LEU A 370 -24.49 -25.87 -1.93
C LEU A 370 -25.84 -26.55 -2.16
N ALA A 371 -25.87 -27.86 -2.46
CA ALA A 371 -27.11 -28.60 -2.58
C ALA A 371 -27.91 -28.60 -1.27
N ARG A 372 -27.23 -28.77 -0.12
CA ARG A 372 -27.88 -28.70 1.20
C ARG A 372 -28.35 -27.30 1.60
N ARG A 373 -27.65 -26.26 1.13
CA ARG A 373 -27.86 -24.86 1.54
C ARG A 373 -28.26 -23.97 0.36
N TRP A 374 -28.94 -24.54 -0.63
CA TRP A 374 -29.29 -23.86 -1.88
C TRP A 374 -30.10 -22.58 -1.64
N TYR A 375 -30.94 -22.56 -0.59
CA TYR A 375 -31.73 -21.40 -0.18
C TYR A 375 -30.86 -20.20 0.25
N VAL A 376 -29.68 -20.43 0.85
CA VAL A 376 -28.74 -19.36 1.21
C VAL A 376 -28.12 -18.76 -0.04
N ALA A 377 -27.65 -19.63 -0.95
CA ALA A 377 -27.07 -19.19 -2.22
C ALA A 377 -28.11 -18.43 -3.06
N LEU A 378 -29.34 -18.93 -3.14
CA LEU A 378 -30.43 -18.26 -3.84
C LEU A 378 -30.74 -16.90 -3.22
N ALA A 379 -30.85 -16.79 -1.90
CA ALA A 379 -31.12 -15.51 -1.23
C ALA A 379 -30.03 -14.47 -1.53
N VAL A 380 -28.75 -14.87 -1.53
CA VAL A 380 -27.63 -13.97 -1.88
C VAL A 380 -27.71 -13.55 -3.35
N CYS A 381 -27.97 -14.48 -4.26
CA CYS A 381 -28.12 -14.17 -5.69
C CYS A 381 -29.28 -13.21 -5.94
N LEU A 382 -30.44 -13.44 -5.31
CA LEU A 382 -31.61 -12.56 -5.41
C LEU A 382 -31.31 -11.16 -4.86
N ALA A 383 -30.59 -11.05 -3.74
CA ALA A 383 -30.16 -9.76 -3.19
C ALA A 383 -29.14 -9.03 -4.08
N ALA A 384 -28.35 -9.76 -4.87
CA ALA A 384 -27.35 -9.18 -5.77
C ALA A 384 -27.96 -8.59 -7.05
N ILE A 385 -29.11 -9.08 -7.52
CA ILE A 385 -29.80 -8.59 -8.73
C ILE A 385 -30.07 -7.08 -8.67
N PRO A 386 -30.76 -6.53 -7.64
CA PRO A 386 -31.03 -5.09 -7.60
C PRO A 386 -29.74 -4.26 -7.47
N ILE A 387 -28.70 -4.77 -6.80
CA ILE A 387 -27.41 -4.10 -6.68
C ILE A 387 -26.72 -4.02 -8.06
N ALA A 388 -26.70 -5.13 -8.80
CA ALA A 388 -26.16 -5.17 -10.15
C ALA A 388 -26.97 -4.31 -11.13
N ALA A 389 -28.29 -4.25 -10.97
CA ALA A 389 -29.16 -3.36 -11.77
C ALA A 389 -28.86 -1.89 -11.48
N ALA A 390 -28.74 -1.50 -10.20
CA ALA A 390 -28.37 -0.14 -9.81
C ALA A 390 -26.97 0.24 -10.30
N ALA A 391 -26.02 -0.70 -10.31
CA ALA A 391 -24.68 -0.50 -10.84
C ALA A 391 -24.67 -0.19 -12.35
N ARG A 392 -25.67 -0.64 -13.11
CA ARG A 392 -25.80 -0.33 -14.56
C ARG A 392 -26.30 1.07 -14.82
N SER A 393 -27.04 1.67 -13.89
CA SER A 393 -27.65 2.98 -14.06
C SER A 393 -26.82 4.14 -13.48
N VAL A 394 -25.64 3.87 -12.92
CA VAL A 394 -24.77 4.93 -12.37
C VAL A 394 -24.29 5.84 -13.50
N PRO A 395 -24.62 7.14 -13.48
CA PRO A 395 -24.15 8.06 -14.50
C PRO A 395 -22.69 8.45 -14.28
N GLY A 396 -22.03 8.83 -15.37
CA GLY A 396 -20.71 9.48 -15.35
C GLY A 396 -20.75 10.85 -14.69
N VAL A 397 -19.67 11.60 -14.87
CA VAL A 397 -19.57 13.01 -14.47
C VAL A 397 -19.06 13.83 -15.65
N TYR A 398 -19.31 15.13 -15.63
CA TYR A 398 -18.80 16.07 -16.61
C TYR A 398 -17.64 16.84 -16.00
N TYR A 399 -16.57 16.99 -16.77
CA TYR A 399 -15.31 17.61 -16.32
C TYR A 399 -14.78 18.59 -17.35
N THR A 400 -14.26 19.72 -16.85
CA THR A 400 -13.47 20.66 -17.63
C THR A 400 -12.29 21.16 -16.82
N GLU A 401 -11.20 21.43 -17.53
CA GLU A 401 -9.98 22.05 -17.03
C GLU A 401 -9.58 23.18 -17.96
N PHE A 402 -9.24 24.33 -17.40
CA PHE A 402 -8.74 25.46 -18.18
C PHE A 402 -7.89 26.40 -17.32
N ASP A 403 -7.06 27.20 -17.98
CA ASP A 403 -6.14 28.14 -17.34
C ASP A 403 -6.57 29.58 -17.62
N VAL A 404 -6.83 30.36 -16.55
CA VAL A 404 -6.96 31.81 -16.64
C VAL A 404 -5.56 32.41 -16.63
N ARG A 405 -5.03 32.73 -17.82
CA ARG A 405 -3.68 33.27 -18.01
C ARG A 405 -3.65 34.78 -17.75
N PHE A 406 -2.59 35.22 -17.07
CA PHE A 406 -2.32 36.62 -16.80
C PHE A 406 -1.24 37.09 -17.76
N GLU A 407 -1.54 38.12 -18.53
CA GLU A 407 -0.66 38.68 -19.53
C GLU A 407 -0.02 39.97 -19.01
N ALA A 408 1.24 40.17 -19.38
CA ALA A 408 1.94 41.39 -19.09
C ALA A 408 1.23 42.59 -19.76
N PRO A 409 1.33 43.79 -19.19
CA PRO A 409 0.73 44.98 -19.79
C PRO A 409 1.23 45.20 -21.23
N PRO A 410 0.34 45.54 -22.18
CA PRO A 410 0.72 45.74 -23.59
C PRO A 410 1.63 46.96 -23.81
N ARG A 411 1.74 47.88 -22.82
CA ARG A 411 2.67 49.02 -22.84
C ARG A 411 3.39 49.17 -21.50
N ALA A 412 4.72 49.20 -21.53
CA ALA A 412 5.54 49.56 -20.37
C ALA A 412 5.46 51.08 -20.13
N THR A 413 4.74 51.51 -19.10
CA THR A 413 4.75 52.93 -18.69
C THR A 413 5.84 53.18 -17.66
N ARG A 414 6.64 54.25 -17.80
CA ARG A 414 7.75 54.70 -16.91
C ARG A 414 7.42 54.81 -15.41
N SER A 415 6.17 54.63 -15.00
CA SER A 415 5.64 54.76 -13.63
C SER A 415 4.78 53.56 -13.19
N ASN A 416 4.87 52.40 -13.86
CA ASN A 416 4.11 51.21 -13.48
C ASN A 416 4.83 50.42 -12.36
N PRO A 417 4.21 50.21 -11.19
CA PRO A 417 4.78 49.32 -10.15
C PRO A 417 4.77 47.84 -10.57
N LEU A 418 3.96 47.43 -11.56
CA LEU A 418 3.91 46.07 -12.08
C LEU A 418 5.00 45.88 -13.14
N ARG A 419 6.12 45.25 -12.75
CA ARG A 419 7.20 44.87 -13.67
C ARG A 419 6.74 43.72 -14.59
N THR A 420 7.17 43.73 -15.85
CA THR A 420 6.80 42.74 -16.88
C THR A 420 7.50 41.38 -16.73
N GLU A 421 8.22 41.16 -15.63
CA GLU A 421 8.95 39.94 -15.36
C GLU A 421 7.98 38.80 -14.98
N ALA A 422 8.13 37.63 -15.57
CA ALA A 422 7.23 36.48 -15.36
C ALA A 422 7.01 36.11 -13.88
N PRO A 423 8.02 36.12 -12.98
CA PRO A 423 7.80 35.82 -11.56
C PRO A 423 6.84 36.78 -10.84
N MET A 424 6.83 38.07 -11.24
CA MET A 424 5.94 39.07 -10.65
C MET A 424 4.49 38.84 -11.07
N ILE A 425 4.27 38.40 -12.32
CA ILE A 425 2.93 38.06 -12.84
C ILE A 425 2.40 36.79 -12.15
N VAL A 426 3.26 35.81 -11.88
CA VAL A 426 2.90 34.64 -11.05
C VAL A 426 2.48 35.09 -9.65
N GLY A 427 3.25 35.98 -9.01
CA GLY A 427 2.91 36.55 -7.71
C GLY A 427 1.56 37.27 -7.72
N PHE A 428 1.27 38.01 -8.79
CA PHE A 428 -0.03 38.65 -8.97
C PHE A 428 -1.18 37.65 -9.11
N ALA A 429 -1.01 36.61 -9.94
CA ALA A 429 -1.98 35.53 -10.06
C ALA A 429 -2.23 34.84 -8.71
N ALA A 430 -1.20 34.69 -7.87
CA ALA A 430 -1.33 34.14 -6.53
C ALA A 430 -2.21 34.98 -5.61
N ILE A 431 -2.11 36.32 -5.69
CA ILE A 431 -2.97 37.23 -4.91
C ILE A 431 -4.42 37.04 -5.34
N VAL A 432 -4.71 37.06 -6.64
CA VAL A 432 -6.07 36.89 -7.17
C VAL A 432 -6.65 35.53 -6.78
N GLN A 433 -5.86 34.46 -6.89
CA GLN A 433 -6.25 33.12 -6.48
C GLN A 433 -6.60 33.05 -4.99
N ARG A 434 -5.80 33.67 -4.11
CA ARG A 434 -6.06 33.70 -2.66
C ARG A 434 -7.33 34.49 -2.32
N MET A 435 -7.56 35.62 -2.99
CA MET A 435 -8.80 36.41 -2.84
C MET A 435 -10.04 35.58 -3.21
N TYR A 436 -9.95 34.81 -4.29
CA TYR A 436 -11.03 33.92 -4.71
C TYR A 436 -11.28 32.82 -3.68
N VAL A 437 -10.24 32.07 -3.28
CA VAL A 437 -10.39 30.94 -2.35
C VAL A 437 -10.86 31.38 -0.96
N GLY A 438 -10.51 32.60 -0.52
CA GLY A 438 -10.98 33.14 0.75
C GLY A 438 -12.51 33.28 0.86
N SER A 439 -13.21 33.38 -0.27
CA SER A 439 -14.68 33.44 -0.34
C SER A 439 -15.31 32.18 -0.96
N HIS A 440 -14.52 31.38 -1.68
CA HIS A 440 -14.96 30.20 -2.41
C HIS A 440 -14.02 29.02 -2.12
N PRO A 441 -14.20 28.31 -0.98
CA PRO A 441 -13.30 27.23 -0.61
C PRO A 441 -13.27 26.13 -1.69
N ASN A 442 -12.07 25.64 -1.97
CA ASN A 442 -11.87 24.53 -2.90
C ASN A 442 -12.35 23.20 -2.31
N TYR A 443 -12.51 22.21 -3.19
CA TYR A 443 -12.68 20.83 -2.74
C TYR A 443 -11.51 20.40 -1.82
N PRO A 444 -11.78 19.71 -0.70
CA PRO A 444 -10.76 19.43 0.32
C PRO A 444 -9.61 18.52 -0.15
N ILE A 445 -9.80 17.77 -1.24
CA ILE A 445 -8.77 16.90 -1.80
C ILE A 445 -8.18 17.58 -3.03
N ARG A 446 -6.90 17.93 -2.96
CA ARG A 446 -6.13 18.43 -4.10
C ARG A 446 -5.08 17.39 -4.50
N PRO A 447 -5.24 16.73 -5.66
CA PRO A 447 -4.18 15.91 -6.23
C PRO A 447 -2.95 16.75 -6.63
N THR A 448 -1.78 16.12 -6.68
CA THR A 448 -0.54 16.74 -7.19
C THR A 448 -0.65 17.07 -8.68
N SER A 449 -1.10 16.11 -9.48
CA SER A 449 -1.26 16.25 -10.95
C SER A 449 -2.44 15.46 -11.52
N ALA A 450 -3.11 14.62 -10.72
CA ALA A 450 -4.29 13.89 -11.18
C ALA A 450 -5.48 14.85 -11.40
N PRO A 451 -6.35 14.56 -12.39
CA PRO A 451 -7.60 15.30 -12.56
C PRO A 451 -8.51 15.21 -11.33
N LEU A 452 -9.20 16.31 -11.01
CA LEU A 452 -10.08 16.43 -9.84
C LEU A 452 -11.22 15.40 -9.83
N PHE A 453 -11.78 15.06 -11.00
CA PHE A 453 -12.83 14.03 -11.08
C PHE A 453 -12.32 12.66 -10.60
N GLY A 454 -11.03 12.40 -10.76
CA GLY A 454 -10.38 11.19 -10.29
C GLY A 454 -10.36 11.03 -8.77
N THR A 455 -10.65 12.09 -8.00
CA THR A 455 -10.85 11.98 -6.54
C THR A 455 -12.16 11.27 -6.15
N GLY A 456 -13.05 11.03 -7.12
CA GLY A 456 -14.40 10.52 -6.90
C GLY A 456 -15.42 11.59 -6.55
N ALA A 457 -15.04 12.88 -6.61
CA ALA A 457 -15.97 13.99 -6.50
C ALA A 457 -16.95 14.01 -7.68
N ARG A 458 -18.23 14.26 -7.38
CA ARG A 458 -19.28 14.41 -8.41
C ARG A 458 -19.69 15.86 -8.66
N SER A 459 -19.52 16.72 -7.65
CA SER A 459 -19.72 18.17 -7.74
C SER A 459 -18.62 18.86 -6.94
N ALA A 460 -17.63 19.40 -7.65
CA ALA A 460 -16.45 19.99 -7.03
C ALA A 460 -15.82 21.06 -7.94
N GLN A 461 -15.05 21.95 -7.32
CA GLN A 461 -14.19 22.89 -8.03
C GLN A 461 -12.82 22.95 -7.35
N ALA A 462 -11.78 23.18 -8.14
CA ALA A 462 -10.45 23.49 -7.65
C ALA A 462 -9.89 24.68 -8.45
N VAL A 463 -9.51 25.74 -7.73
CA VAL A 463 -8.91 26.96 -8.27
C VAL A 463 -7.55 27.19 -7.61
N TYR A 464 -6.48 26.99 -8.37
CA TYR A 464 -5.12 26.93 -7.83
C TYR A 464 -4.05 27.38 -8.84
N LEU A 465 -2.83 27.62 -8.35
CA LEU A 465 -1.67 27.89 -9.21
C LEU A 465 -1.05 26.56 -9.66
N PRO A 466 -0.82 26.35 -10.97
CA PRO A 466 -0.13 25.16 -11.48
C PRO A 466 1.24 24.99 -10.83
N ASP A 467 1.48 23.82 -10.24
CA ASP A 467 2.74 23.49 -9.59
C ASP A 467 3.53 22.50 -10.45
N ALA A 468 4.68 22.92 -10.96
CA ALA A 468 5.56 22.10 -11.78
C ALA A 468 6.54 21.24 -10.96
N GLY A 469 6.66 21.47 -9.64
CA GLY A 469 7.61 20.78 -8.77
C GLY A 469 7.02 19.59 -8.01
N GLY A 470 5.70 19.46 -8.00
CA GLY A 470 4.99 18.35 -7.39
C GLY A 470 5.04 18.37 -5.86
N GLN A 471 5.08 17.19 -5.23
CA GLN A 471 4.97 17.08 -3.76
C GLN A 471 6.24 17.50 -3.01
N TRP A 472 7.42 17.38 -3.62
CA TRP A 472 8.70 17.56 -2.93
C TRP A 472 9.22 18.98 -2.98
N GLN A 473 8.83 19.75 -4.00
CA GLN A 473 9.22 21.13 -4.18
C GLN A 473 8.05 21.85 -4.84
N THR A 474 7.71 23.04 -4.35
CA THR A 474 6.73 23.88 -5.05
C THR A 474 7.45 24.69 -6.13
N ASN A 475 6.93 24.68 -7.35
CA ASN A 475 7.47 25.45 -8.47
C ASN A 475 6.32 26.07 -9.28
N PHE A 476 5.98 27.31 -8.96
CA PHE A 476 4.99 28.09 -9.68
C PHE A 476 5.72 28.94 -10.74
N ASN A 477 5.86 28.39 -11.95
CA ASN A 477 6.55 29.06 -13.07
C ASN A 477 5.58 29.56 -14.16
N THR A 478 4.28 29.29 -14.01
CA THR A 478 3.27 29.60 -15.01
C THR A 478 2.37 30.75 -14.50
N PRO A 479 2.28 31.89 -15.22
CA PRO A 479 1.44 33.02 -14.84
C PRO A 479 -0.04 32.75 -15.15
N ALA A 480 -0.60 31.72 -14.54
CA ALA A 480 -1.98 31.31 -14.74
C ALA A 480 -2.61 30.77 -13.46
N ILE A 481 -3.93 30.87 -13.38
CA ILE A 481 -4.73 30.16 -12.39
C ILE A 481 -5.45 29.02 -13.11
N ARG A 482 -5.19 27.80 -12.67
CA ARG A 482 -5.90 26.61 -13.15
C ARG A 482 -7.24 26.49 -12.46
N VAL A 483 -8.26 26.20 -13.26
CA VAL A 483 -9.63 25.96 -12.82
C VAL A 483 -10.05 24.58 -13.30
N GLU A 484 -10.42 23.74 -12.35
CA GLU A 484 -11.04 22.44 -12.59
C GLU A 484 -12.45 22.44 -12.03
N VAL A 485 -13.41 21.95 -12.81
CA VAL A 485 -14.81 21.83 -12.41
C VAL A 485 -15.33 20.45 -12.76
N VAL A 486 -15.98 19.82 -11.78
CA VAL A 486 -16.69 18.54 -11.93
C VAL A 486 -18.16 18.75 -11.57
N GLY A 487 -19.07 18.16 -12.33
CA GLY A 487 -20.51 18.23 -12.09
C GLY A 487 -21.29 17.08 -12.72
N ASP A 488 -22.56 16.93 -12.35
CA ASP A 488 -23.44 15.90 -12.91
C ASP A 488 -24.12 16.30 -14.24
N SER A 489 -23.99 17.57 -14.67
CA SER A 489 -24.55 18.09 -15.92
C SER A 489 -23.54 18.96 -16.68
N PRO A 490 -23.49 18.86 -18.02
CA PRO A 490 -22.57 19.67 -18.83
C PRO A 490 -22.88 21.16 -18.71
N ASP A 491 -24.16 21.54 -18.68
CA ASP A 491 -24.58 22.94 -18.57
C ASP A 491 -24.20 23.54 -17.22
N ALA A 492 -24.34 22.75 -16.15
CA ALA A 492 -23.95 23.18 -14.81
C ALA A 492 -22.42 23.40 -14.72
N VAL A 493 -21.62 22.52 -15.33
CA VAL A 493 -20.17 22.66 -15.41
C VAL A 493 -19.79 23.90 -16.22
N LEU A 494 -20.38 24.11 -17.40
CA LEU A 494 -20.15 25.29 -18.23
C LEU A 494 -20.51 26.59 -17.50
N ALA A 495 -21.69 26.65 -16.87
CA ALA A 495 -22.15 27.82 -16.14
C ALA A 495 -21.21 28.15 -14.97
N ARG A 496 -20.80 27.14 -14.20
CA ARG A 496 -19.87 27.30 -13.08
C ARG A 496 -18.50 27.77 -13.57
N SER A 497 -17.94 27.14 -14.61
CA SER A 497 -16.65 27.55 -15.19
C SER A 497 -16.66 29.00 -15.67
N ARG A 498 -17.72 29.44 -16.35
CA ARG A 498 -17.88 30.84 -16.78
C ARG A 498 -17.96 31.80 -15.60
N GLY A 499 -18.71 31.43 -14.55
CA GLY A 499 -18.82 32.22 -13.31
C GLY A 499 -17.49 32.36 -12.58
N ILE A 500 -16.69 31.29 -12.51
CA ILE A 500 -15.34 31.32 -11.91
C ILE A 500 -14.43 32.25 -12.73
N ALA A 501 -14.38 32.07 -14.05
CA ALA A 501 -13.57 32.90 -14.94
C ALA A 501 -13.92 34.39 -14.82
N SER A 502 -15.22 34.74 -14.84
CA SER A 502 -15.66 36.14 -14.68
C SER A 502 -15.31 36.72 -13.32
N THR A 503 -15.38 35.91 -12.27
CA THR A 503 -15.02 36.33 -10.91
C THR A 503 -13.52 36.58 -10.80
N LEU A 504 -12.68 35.68 -11.34
CA LEU A 504 -11.21 35.86 -11.36
C LEU A 504 -10.80 37.10 -12.15
N THR A 505 -11.39 37.35 -13.33
CA THR A 505 -11.16 38.57 -14.11
C THR A 505 -11.59 39.83 -13.34
N SER A 506 -12.67 39.76 -12.56
CA SER A 506 -13.12 40.89 -11.74
C SER A 506 -12.20 41.14 -10.55
N LEU A 507 -11.79 40.08 -9.84
CA LEU A 507 -10.85 40.15 -8.72
C LEU A 507 -9.47 40.66 -9.15
N ALA A 508 -9.04 40.39 -10.38
CA ALA A 508 -7.80 40.92 -10.93
C ALA A 508 -7.79 42.47 -11.04
N LYS A 509 -8.95 43.12 -11.09
CA LYS A 509 -9.03 44.60 -11.15
C LYS A 509 -8.83 45.24 -9.78
N VAL A 510 -9.36 44.63 -8.72
CA VAL A 510 -9.39 45.16 -7.35
C VAL A 510 -8.01 45.64 -6.84
N PRO A 511 -6.94 44.82 -6.82
CA PRO A 511 -5.63 45.26 -6.32
C PRO A 511 -4.98 46.33 -7.22
N GLN A 512 -5.28 46.32 -8.52
CA GLN A 512 -4.76 47.30 -9.48
C GLN A 512 -5.48 48.66 -9.34
N ASP A 513 -6.78 48.64 -9.08
CA ASP A 513 -7.58 49.84 -8.81
C ASP A 513 -7.15 50.49 -7.49
N ALA A 514 -6.89 49.68 -6.45
CA ALA A 514 -6.46 50.16 -5.13
C ALA A 514 -5.14 50.95 -5.14
N ILE A 515 -4.23 50.65 -6.07
CA ILE A 515 -2.94 51.35 -6.22
C ILE A 515 -2.94 52.33 -7.41
N GLY A 516 -4.10 52.57 -8.03
CA GLY A 516 -4.25 53.56 -9.10
C GLY A 516 -3.59 53.21 -10.43
N VAL A 517 -3.46 51.92 -10.81
CA VAL A 517 -2.86 51.52 -12.09
C VAL A 517 -3.72 52.00 -13.27
N ARG A 518 -3.11 52.77 -14.18
CA ARG A 518 -3.73 53.25 -15.43
C ARG A 518 -4.14 52.09 -16.33
N ALA A 519 -5.26 52.20 -17.04
CA ALA A 519 -5.85 51.13 -17.84
C ALA A 519 -4.86 50.45 -18.81
N GLY A 520 -4.08 51.22 -19.59
CA GLY A 520 -3.11 50.66 -20.55
C GLY A 520 -1.83 50.06 -19.93
N ALA A 521 -1.72 50.05 -18.60
CA ALA A 521 -0.60 49.52 -17.84
C ALA A 521 -1.02 48.36 -16.92
N ARG A 522 -2.24 47.83 -17.09
CA ARG A 522 -2.78 46.75 -16.26
C ARG A 522 -2.30 45.38 -16.74
N ILE A 523 -2.17 44.46 -15.79
CA ILE A 523 -2.14 43.03 -16.09
C ILE A 523 -3.55 42.64 -16.50
N GLU A 524 -3.69 42.09 -17.70
CA GLU A 524 -4.96 41.62 -18.24
C GLU A 524 -5.04 40.11 -18.12
N THR A 525 -6.25 39.58 -17.90
CA THR A 525 -6.49 38.15 -18.05
C THR A 525 -6.77 37.88 -19.52
N ALA A 526 -6.00 36.99 -20.15
CA ALA A 526 -6.29 36.54 -21.50
C ALA A 526 -7.75 36.06 -21.53
N ARG A 527 -8.60 36.67 -22.38
CA ARG A 527 -9.95 36.15 -22.58
C ARG A 527 -9.82 34.84 -23.33
N GLN A 528 -9.83 33.73 -22.61
CA GLN A 528 -10.23 32.48 -23.22
C GLN A 528 -11.64 32.71 -23.77
N ALA A 529 -11.83 32.57 -25.08
CA ALA A 529 -13.13 32.86 -25.67
C ALA A 529 -14.16 31.95 -24.98
N ALA A 530 -15.32 32.47 -24.60
CA ALA A 530 -16.32 31.72 -23.83
C ALA A 530 -16.86 30.45 -24.53
N GLY A 531 -16.41 30.16 -25.75
CA GLY A 531 -16.60 28.93 -26.52
C GLY A 531 -15.47 27.89 -26.44
N ASP A 532 -14.36 28.17 -25.76
CA ASP A 532 -13.18 27.28 -25.69
C ASP A 532 -13.18 26.34 -24.46
N VAL A 533 -14.13 26.50 -23.53
CA VAL A 533 -14.26 25.62 -22.37
C VAL A 533 -14.90 24.30 -22.82
N VAL A 534 -14.07 23.31 -23.13
CA VAL A 534 -14.50 21.99 -23.57
C VAL A 534 -14.88 21.13 -22.36
N VAL A 535 -16.17 20.82 -22.23
CA VAL A 535 -16.64 19.87 -21.22
C VAL A 535 -16.60 18.46 -21.78
N SER A 536 -15.93 17.57 -21.07
CA SER A 536 -15.80 16.15 -21.39
C SER A 536 -16.69 15.30 -20.48
N GLU A 537 -17.37 14.32 -21.05
CA GLU A 537 -18.08 13.29 -20.28
C GLU A 537 -17.08 12.21 -19.82
N GLN A 538 -17.01 11.99 -18.52
CA GLN A 538 -16.18 10.96 -17.88
C GLN A 538 -17.08 9.81 -17.43
N ARG A 539 -17.04 8.71 -18.19
CA ARG A 539 -17.91 7.55 -17.98
C ARG A 539 -17.39 6.62 -16.90
N VAL A 540 -18.32 5.97 -16.21
CA VAL A 540 -18.06 4.86 -15.30
C VAL A 540 -18.01 3.53 -16.05
N ARG A 541 -17.36 2.52 -15.46
CA ARG A 541 -17.18 1.18 -16.04
C ARG A 541 -18.26 0.22 -15.53
N THR A 542 -19.51 0.46 -15.89
CA THR A 542 -20.68 -0.30 -15.37
C THR A 542 -20.60 -1.81 -15.66
N SER A 543 -20.08 -2.22 -16.82
CA SER A 543 -19.90 -3.63 -17.17
C SER A 543 -18.97 -4.37 -16.20
N TYR A 544 -17.84 -3.73 -15.85
CA TYR A 544 -16.89 -4.24 -14.86
C TYR A 544 -17.50 -4.25 -13.46
N ALA A 545 -18.27 -3.23 -13.10
CA ALA A 545 -18.97 -3.18 -11.81
C ALA A 545 -19.98 -4.34 -11.67
N VAL A 546 -20.76 -4.63 -12.71
CA VAL A 546 -21.71 -5.75 -12.72
C VAL A 546 -21.00 -7.10 -12.63
N ALA A 547 -19.93 -7.29 -13.40
CA ALA A 547 -19.14 -8.53 -13.37
C ALA A 547 -18.53 -8.76 -11.98
N ALA A 548 -17.92 -7.72 -11.39
CA ALA A 548 -17.34 -7.79 -10.05
C ALA A 548 -18.41 -7.99 -8.96
N THR A 549 -19.58 -7.35 -9.08
CA THR A 549 -20.71 -7.56 -8.17
C THR A 549 -21.21 -9.00 -8.23
N SER A 550 -21.27 -9.58 -9.43
CA SER A 550 -21.67 -10.98 -9.62
C SER A 550 -20.66 -11.94 -9.00
N ALA A 551 -19.36 -11.70 -9.21
CA ALA A 551 -18.29 -12.47 -8.57
C ALA A 551 -18.33 -12.34 -7.03
N LEU A 552 -18.62 -11.15 -6.51
CA LEU A 552 -18.80 -10.89 -5.08
C LEU A 552 -20.01 -11.69 -4.54
N ALA A 553 -21.13 -11.69 -5.25
CA ALA A 553 -22.32 -12.46 -4.86
C ALA A 553 -22.03 -13.96 -4.80
N VAL A 554 -21.33 -14.51 -5.79
CA VAL A 554 -20.91 -15.92 -5.79
C VAL A 554 -20.00 -16.24 -4.60
N GLY A 555 -19.01 -15.38 -4.33
CA GLY A 555 -18.14 -15.55 -3.16
C GLY A 555 -18.92 -15.53 -1.84
N VAL A 556 -19.81 -14.55 -1.65
CA VAL A 556 -20.63 -14.44 -0.45
C VAL A 556 -21.56 -15.65 -0.31
N ALA A 557 -22.18 -16.12 -1.40
CA ALA A 557 -23.03 -17.30 -1.42
C ALA A 557 -22.27 -18.56 -0.97
N LEU A 558 -21.05 -18.78 -1.50
CA LEU A 558 -20.19 -19.88 -1.09
C LEU A 558 -19.80 -19.78 0.39
N GLY A 559 -19.35 -18.59 0.82
CA GLY A 559 -18.91 -18.34 2.19
C GLY A 559 -20.03 -18.55 3.22
N LEU A 560 -21.20 -17.95 2.99
CA LEU A 560 -22.35 -18.08 3.87
C LEU A 560 -22.91 -19.51 3.88
N SER A 561 -23.01 -20.17 2.72
CA SER A 561 -23.46 -21.57 2.66
C SER A 561 -22.54 -22.49 3.47
N GLY A 562 -21.22 -22.29 3.36
CA GLY A 562 -20.23 -23.03 4.15
C GLY A 562 -20.32 -22.75 5.65
N LEU A 563 -20.54 -21.49 6.04
CA LEU A 563 -20.71 -21.10 7.43
C LEU A 563 -22.00 -21.69 8.02
N THR A 564 -23.13 -21.57 7.31
CA THR A 564 -24.41 -22.14 7.73
C THR A 564 -24.32 -23.66 7.87
N ASP A 565 -23.70 -24.35 6.91
CA ASP A 565 -23.51 -25.80 7.01
C ASP A 565 -22.64 -26.17 8.23
N HIS A 566 -21.60 -25.39 8.52
CA HIS A 566 -20.76 -25.62 9.70
C HIS A 566 -21.51 -25.45 11.04
N VAL A 567 -22.38 -24.43 11.13
CA VAL A 567 -23.14 -24.12 12.35
C VAL A 567 -24.27 -25.13 12.57
N VAL A 568 -25.04 -25.44 11.53
CA VAL A 568 -26.21 -26.33 11.62
C VAL A 568 -25.79 -27.78 11.90
N TRP A 569 -24.69 -28.24 11.30
CA TRP A 569 -24.24 -29.64 11.44
C TRP A 569 -23.44 -29.91 12.73
N ARG A 570 -23.05 -28.86 13.47
CA ARG A 570 -22.43 -28.99 14.80
C ARG A 570 -23.44 -29.15 15.94
N ARG A 571 -24.76 -29.11 15.69
CA ARG A 571 -25.72 -29.51 16.73
C ARG A 571 -25.45 -30.98 17.07
N PRO A 572 -25.10 -31.31 18.34
CA PRO A 572 -24.89 -32.69 18.71
C PRO A 572 -26.17 -33.45 18.40
N ARG A 573 -26.07 -34.52 17.59
CA ARG A 573 -27.15 -35.50 17.50
C ARG A 573 -27.42 -35.93 18.92
N GLY A 574 -28.53 -35.45 19.48
CA GLY A 574 -28.97 -35.78 20.81
C GLY A 574 -28.92 -37.29 20.95
N VAL A 575 -28.29 -37.73 22.05
CA VAL A 575 -28.27 -39.10 22.53
C VAL A 575 -29.66 -39.71 22.33
N ARG A 576 -29.83 -40.51 21.28
CA ARG A 576 -30.96 -41.43 21.18
C ARG A 576 -30.69 -42.46 22.28
N ARG A 577 -31.32 -42.23 23.44
CA ARG A 577 -31.40 -43.18 24.55
C ARG A 577 -31.70 -44.56 23.96
N ARG A 578 -30.81 -45.51 24.20
CA ARG A 578 -31.16 -46.93 24.20
C ARG A 578 -32.21 -47.14 25.29
N GLN A 579 -33.43 -47.43 24.88
CA GLN A 579 -34.35 -48.27 25.63
C GLN A 579 -34.92 -49.26 24.63
N GLN A 580 -34.27 -50.42 24.58
CA GLN A 580 -34.87 -51.76 24.52
C GLN A 580 -33.76 -52.76 24.81
#